data_AF-A0AAV0RP01-F1
#
_entry.id   AF-A0AAV0RP01-F1
#
_cell.length_a   1.000
_cell.length_b   1.000
_cell.length_c   1.000
_cell.angle_alpha   90.00
_cell.angle_beta   90.00
_cell.angle_gamma   90.00
#
_symmetry.space_group_name_H-M   'P 1'
#
loop_
_entity.id
_entity.type
_entity.pdbx_description
1 polymer ?
#
loop_
_entity_poly.entity_id
_entity_poly.type
_entity_poly.pdbx_seq_one_letter_code
_entity_poly.pdbx_strand_id
1 'polypeptide(L)'
;MQILQNAFSSPHPLPPPTTSMATLFLCCSSSSLSPLPSPPTASFGRRSCSTGCIGIGASSPSTSAYCSASSSSKPKVVVTRERGKNWKLIDALGKQGIGALELPLIQHMEGPDSNRLSSLLRDVTFDWIIITSPEAGSVFLEAWRKAGTPNVKIAVVGAGTASIFERVIQPSNRSLDIAFSPSKATGKVLAAELPDCGNGRCTVLYPASVKASTEIQEGLSNRGFEVVRLNTYTTIPVDRVDPTVLKEALSVPVVAVASPSAIRAWLKLVSSESGHWDNSVACIGETTASAAKRLGFKNVYYPTQPGLEGWVVSISEALRVHEKSQTKLEV
;
A
#
# COMPACT_ATOMS: atom_id res chain seq x y z
N MET A 1 30.45 -45.45 -22.91
CA MET A 1 30.33 -45.69 -24.36
C MET A 1 29.21 -46.71 -24.57
N GLN A 2 27.96 -46.27 -24.66
CA GLN A 2 26.87 -47.01 -25.32
C GLN A 2 25.68 -46.06 -25.50
N ILE A 3 25.24 -46.01 -26.76
CA ILE A 3 24.15 -45.21 -27.32
C ILE A 3 22.92 -46.13 -27.41
N LEU A 4 21.71 -45.58 -27.25
CA LEU A 4 20.43 -45.98 -27.91
C LEU A 4 19.34 -45.00 -27.41
N GLN A 5 19.00 -43.96 -28.17
CA GLN A 5 17.94 -43.86 -29.19
C GLN A 5 16.50 -43.64 -28.65
N ASN A 6 16.00 -42.42 -28.94
CA ASN A 6 14.70 -42.03 -29.51
C ASN A 6 13.39 -42.65 -28.98
N ALA A 7 12.48 -41.76 -28.54
CA ALA A 7 11.11 -41.72 -29.10
C ALA A 7 10.45 -40.35 -28.86
N PHE A 8 10.23 -39.61 -29.94
CA PHE A 8 9.25 -38.55 -30.07
C PHE A 8 7.84 -39.14 -30.01
N SER A 9 6.90 -38.50 -29.33
CA SER A 9 5.46 -38.64 -29.60
C SER A 9 4.74 -37.35 -29.25
N SER A 10 4.11 -36.78 -30.29
CA SER A 10 3.32 -35.55 -30.33
C SER A 10 1.93 -35.73 -29.69
N PRO A 11 1.20 -34.63 -29.40
CA PRO A 11 0.07 -34.63 -28.47
C PRO A 11 -1.28 -34.97 -29.13
N HIS A 12 -2.17 -35.60 -28.36
CA HIS A 12 -3.57 -35.83 -28.70
C HIS A 12 -4.40 -34.51 -28.67
N PRO A 13 -5.37 -34.33 -29.58
CA PRO A 13 -6.18 -33.11 -29.68
C PRO A 13 -7.37 -33.08 -28.71
N LEU A 14 -7.66 -31.88 -28.19
CA LEU A 14 -8.84 -31.54 -27.39
C LEU A 14 -10.11 -31.43 -28.27
N PRO A 15 -11.30 -31.82 -27.77
CA PRO A 15 -12.56 -31.61 -28.48
C PRO A 15 -13.09 -30.16 -28.31
N PRO A 16 -13.89 -29.65 -29.26
CA PRO A 16 -14.38 -28.27 -29.26
C PRO A 16 -15.57 -28.05 -28.30
N PRO A 17 -15.77 -26.81 -27.79
CA PRO A 17 -16.93 -26.48 -26.97
C PRO A 17 -18.18 -26.28 -27.84
N THR A 18 -19.27 -26.96 -27.46
CA THR A 18 -20.60 -26.84 -28.05
C THR A 18 -21.24 -25.50 -27.68
N THR A 19 -21.73 -24.81 -28.71
CA THR A 19 -22.55 -23.59 -28.61
C THR A 19 -23.99 -24.00 -28.30
N SER A 20 -24.59 -23.48 -27.23
CA SER A 20 -26.03 -23.58 -27.00
C SER A 20 -26.60 -22.19 -26.80
N MET A 21 -27.32 -21.72 -27.82
CA MET A 21 -28.25 -20.62 -27.75
C MET A 21 -29.45 -21.02 -26.90
N ALA A 22 -29.81 -20.18 -25.93
CA ALA A 22 -31.16 -20.16 -25.38
C ALA A 22 -31.68 -18.72 -25.41
N THR A 23 -32.42 -18.46 -26.47
CA THR A 23 -33.40 -17.40 -26.64
C THR A 23 -34.35 -17.37 -25.43
N LEU A 24 -34.52 -16.21 -24.78
CA LEU A 24 -35.71 -15.97 -23.98
C LEU A 24 -36.27 -14.56 -24.25
N PHE A 25 -37.58 -14.59 -24.37
CA PHE A 25 -38.47 -13.63 -24.98
C PHE A 25 -38.57 -12.29 -24.23
N LEU A 26 -38.86 -11.26 -25.03
CA LEU A 26 -39.53 -10.02 -24.67
C LEU A 26 -40.65 -10.26 -23.64
N CYS A 27 -40.68 -9.41 -22.62
CA CYS A 27 -41.96 -8.88 -22.14
C CYS A 27 -41.82 -7.39 -21.86
N CYS A 28 -42.41 -6.59 -22.75
CA CYS A 28 -42.67 -5.18 -22.55
C CYS A 28 -43.69 -5.02 -21.41
N SER A 29 -43.47 -4.06 -20.53
CA SER A 29 -44.57 -3.36 -19.86
C SER A 29 -44.11 -1.95 -19.51
N SER A 30 -44.50 -1.06 -20.40
CA SER A 30 -44.46 0.39 -20.28
C SER A 30 -45.38 0.84 -19.13
N SER A 31 -44.84 1.61 -18.19
CA SER A 31 -45.66 2.42 -17.30
C SER A 31 -45.07 3.82 -17.20
N SER A 32 -45.66 4.68 -18.03
CA SER A 32 -45.87 6.12 -17.88
C SER A 32 -44.98 6.90 -16.90
N LEU A 33 -44.18 7.78 -17.49
CA LEU A 33 -43.72 9.03 -16.90
C LEU A 33 -44.91 9.88 -16.41
N SER A 34 -44.79 10.46 -15.23
CA SER A 34 -45.50 11.66 -14.81
C SER A 34 -44.52 12.56 -14.07
N PRO A 35 -44.44 13.87 -14.37
CA PRO A 35 -43.43 14.77 -13.82
C PRO A 35 -43.83 15.36 -12.44
N LEU A 36 -42.79 15.89 -11.77
CA LEU A 36 -42.69 16.52 -10.45
C LEU A 36 -43.84 17.45 -10.00
N PRO A 37 -43.88 17.75 -8.68
CA PRO A 37 -43.54 19.13 -8.32
C PRO A 37 -42.51 19.27 -7.18
N SER A 38 -41.63 20.26 -7.35
CA SER A 38 -40.63 20.79 -6.39
C SER A 38 -41.28 21.84 -5.45
N PRO A 39 -40.59 22.27 -4.37
CA PRO A 39 -41.20 22.59 -3.07
C PRO A 39 -41.73 24.03 -2.94
N PRO A 40 -42.53 24.34 -1.90
CA PRO A 40 -42.90 25.72 -1.61
C PRO A 40 -41.76 26.48 -0.94
N THR A 41 -41.43 27.62 -1.54
CA THR A 41 -40.73 28.76 -0.93
C THR A 41 -41.57 29.39 0.18
N ALA A 42 -41.00 29.53 1.37
CA ALA A 42 -41.55 30.39 2.42
C ALA A 42 -40.50 31.44 2.82
N SER A 43 -40.89 32.70 2.60
CA SER A 43 -40.14 33.90 2.93
C SER A 43 -40.72 34.58 4.17
N PHE A 44 -39.83 35.20 4.95
CA PHE A 44 -40.05 36.23 5.98
C PHE A 44 -40.73 35.86 7.31
N GLY A 45 -39.91 35.93 8.36
CA GLY A 45 -40.32 36.18 9.75
C GLY A 45 -39.20 36.91 10.50
N ARG A 46 -39.16 38.24 10.37
CA ARG A 46 -38.35 39.12 11.24
C ARG A 46 -38.85 38.99 12.68
N ARG A 47 -37.97 38.68 13.63
CA ARG A 47 -38.12 39.13 15.02
C ARG A 47 -36.77 39.62 15.52
N SER A 48 -36.80 40.87 15.99
CA SER A 48 -35.70 41.55 16.65
C SER A 48 -35.57 41.05 18.07
N CYS A 49 -34.33 40.86 18.54
CA CYS A 49 -33.98 41.07 19.94
C CYS A 49 -32.57 41.64 20.00
N SER A 50 -32.52 42.89 20.39
CA SER A 50 -31.33 43.67 20.77
C SER A 50 -30.76 43.17 22.09
N THR A 51 -29.44 43.04 22.18
CA THR A 51 -28.53 43.70 23.16
C THR A 51 -27.23 42.90 23.31
N GLY A 52 -26.10 43.62 23.38
CA GLY A 52 -24.83 43.06 23.85
C GLY A 52 -23.65 43.22 22.90
N CYS A 53 -23.22 44.46 22.65
CA CYS A 53 -21.94 44.76 22.00
C CYS A 53 -20.76 44.40 22.92
N ILE A 54 -19.84 43.54 22.46
CA ILE A 54 -18.41 43.63 22.77
C ILE A 54 -17.66 43.27 21.48
N GLY A 55 -17.00 44.26 20.88
CA GLY A 55 -16.21 44.09 19.68
C GLY A 55 -14.80 43.62 19.99
N ILE A 56 -14.30 42.65 19.21
CA ILE A 56 -12.87 42.44 18.96
C ILE A 56 -12.75 41.97 17.51
N GLY A 57 -11.93 42.68 16.72
CA GLY A 57 -11.80 42.51 15.28
C GLY A 57 -11.27 41.14 14.87
N ALA A 58 -11.96 40.50 13.93
CA ALA A 58 -11.51 39.29 13.27
C ALA A 58 -10.50 39.64 12.18
N SER A 59 -9.21 39.46 12.49
CA SER A 59 -8.14 39.34 11.48
C SER A 59 -7.86 37.85 11.31
N SER A 60 -8.08 37.34 10.10
CA SER A 60 -7.68 35.99 9.72
C SER A 60 -6.17 35.79 9.87
N PRO A 61 -5.70 34.62 10.35
CA PRO A 61 -4.37 34.15 10.01
C PRO A 61 -4.51 32.89 9.16
N SER A 62 -4.56 33.11 7.85
CA SER A 62 -4.09 32.15 6.85
C SER A 62 -2.56 32.10 6.92
N THR A 63 -2.01 31.26 7.80
CA THR A 63 -0.62 30.79 7.65
C THR A 63 -0.49 29.45 8.35
N SER A 64 -0.46 28.36 7.57
CA SER A 64 0.07 27.09 8.04
C SER A 64 1.54 27.30 8.37
N ALA A 65 1.86 27.39 9.65
CA ALA A 65 3.22 27.47 10.13
C ALA A 65 3.99 26.23 9.65
N TYR A 66 4.90 26.44 8.70
CA TYR A 66 6.03 25.56 8.48
C TYR A 66 6.78 25.47 9.82
N CYS A 67 6.76 24.29 10.45
CA CYS A 67 7.71 23.97 11.51
C CYS A 67 9.10 23.81 10.88
N SER A 68 9.73 24.93 10.53
CA SER A 68 11.14 25.01 10.18
C SER A 68 11.94 25.18 11.47
N ALA A 69 12.38 24.07 12.05
CA ALA A 69 13.42 24.08 13.07
C ALA A 69 14.14 22.72 13.16
N SER A 70 15.10 22.49 12.25
CA SER A 70 16.42 21.98 12.61
C SER A 70 17.41 22.27 11.47
N SER A 71 18.60 22.75 11.84
CA SER A 71 19.82 22.96 11.03
C SER A 71 19.77 22.38 9.61
N SER A 72 19.76 23.24 8.57
CA SER A 72 19.67 22.82 7.17
C SER A 72 20.98 22.20 6.67
N SER A 73 21.31 21.01 7.18
CA SER A 73 22.21 20.11 6.49
C SER A 73 21.58 19.72 5.14
N LYS A 74 22.39 19.67 4.08
CA LYS A 74 21.94 19.20 2.77
C LYS A 74 21.27 17.83 2.91
N PRO A 75 20.17 17.54 2.19
CA PRO A 75 19.51 16.25 2.30
C PRO A 75 20.48 15.13 1.90
N LYS A 76 20.49 14.09 2.72
CA LYS A 76 21.29 12.88 2.51
C LYS A 76 20.44 11.73 1.96
N VAL A 77 19.12 11.81 2.10
CA VAL A 77 18.21 10.70 1.73
C VAL A 77 16.97 11.23 1.05
N VAL A 78 16.57 10.65 -0.08
CA VAL A 78 15.28 10.89 -0.72
C VAL A 78 14.27 9.87 -0.20
N VAL A 79 13.11 10.30 0.28
CA VAL A 79 12.03 9.41 0.74
C VAL A 79 10.86 9.42 -0.25
N THR A 80 10.44 8.23 -0.69
CA THR A 80 9.65 8.08 -1.93
C THR A 80 8.22 7.57 -1.77
N ARG A 81 7.77 7.32 -0.54
CA ARG A 81 6.39 6.85 -0.32
C ARG A 81 5.39 7.95 -0.66
N GLU A 82 4.14 7.54 -0.79
CA GLU A 82 3.01 8.47 -0.96
C GLU A 82 3.05 9.62 0.05
N ARG A 83 2.58 10.79 -0.43
CA ARG A 83 2.52 12.03 0.34
C ARG A 83 1.86 11.80 1.69
N GLY A 84 2.49 12.28 2.76
CA GLY A 84 1.98 12.12 4.12
C GLY A 84 2.25 10.75 4.76
N LYS A 85 2.89 9.79 4.06
CA LYS A 85 3.26 8.48 4.61
C LYS A 85 4.76 8.34 4.92
N ASN A 86 5.57 9.39 4.73
CA ASN A 86 7.01 9.40 5.03
C ASN A 86 7.36 9.91 6.43
N TRP A 87 6.43 10.55 7.16
CA TRP A 87 6.74 11.27 8.40
C TRP A 87 7.47 10.43 9.46
N LYS A 88 7.09 9.15 9.65
CA LYS A 88 7.77 8.26 10.61
C LYS A 88 9.24 8.02 10.25
N LEU A 89 9.53 7.90 8.96
CA LEU A 89 10.90 7.73 8.46
C LEU A 89 11.68 9.03 8.60
N ILE A 90 11.08 10.15 8.22
CA ILE A 90 11.71 11.48 8.33
C ILE A 90 12.06 11.77 9.80
N ASP A 91 11.14 11.52 10.73
CA ASP A 91 11.38 11.68 12.18
C ASP A 91 12.51 10.76 12.68
N ALA A 92 12.50 9.49 12.30
CA ALA A 92 13.53 8.54 12.71
C ALA A 92 14.93 8.90 12.17
N LEU A 93 15.01 9.40 10.93
CA LEU A 93 16.25 9.90 10.33
C LEU A 93 16.72 11.20 10.99
N GLY A 94 15.79 12.11 11.28
CA GLY A 94 16.08 13.38 11.98
C GLY A 94 16.69 13.16 13.36
N LYS A 95 16.22 12.15 14.11
CA LYS A 95 16.82 11.74 15.40
C LYS A 95 18.27 11.25 15.27
N GLN A 96 18.71 10.86 14.08
CA GLN A 96 20.09 10.49 13.77
C GLN A 96 20.88 11.62 13.08
N GLY A 97 20.30 12.82 12.98
CA GLY A 97 20.92 13.95 12.27
C GLY A 97 20.99 13.78 10.75
N ILE A 98 20.16 12.87 10.19
CA ILE A 98 20.12 12.60 8.75
C ILE A 98 18.99 13.43 8.12
N GLY A 99 19.36 14.41 7.29
CA GLY A 99 18.40 15.21 6.52
C GLY A 99 17.73 14.39 5.40
N ALA A 100 16.40 14.49 5.30
CA ALA A 100 15.61 13.79 4.29
C ALA A 100 14.89 14.77 3.35
N LEU A 101 14.91 14.48 2.05
CA LEU A 101 14.14 15.15 1.01
C LEU A 101 12.92 14.30 0.67
N GLU A 102 11.72 14.83 0.88
CA GLU A 102 10.48 14.13 0.50
C GLU A 102 10.18 14.29 -0.98
N LEU A 103 10.14 13.18 -1.71
CA LEU A 103 9.79 13.12 -3.13
C LEU A 103 8.82 11.96 -3.38
N PRO A 104 7.51 12.14 -3.14
CA PRO A 104 6.54 11.07 -3.33
C PRO A 104 6.50 10.62 -4.79
N LEU A 105 6.73 9.33 -5.03
CA LEU A 105 6.79 8.77 -6.39
C LEU A 105 5.57 7.93 -6.75
N ILE A 106 4.79 7.55 -5.75
CA ILE A 106 3.62 6.70 -5.89
C ILE A 106 2.46 7.24 -5.08
N GLN A 107 1.25 6.88 -5.47
CA GLN A 107 0.02 7.10 -4.72
C GLN A 107 -0.87 5.86 -4.80
N HIS A 108 -1.77 5.72 -3.83
CA HIS A 108 -2.77 4.67 -3.82
C HIS A 108 -4.08 5.19 -4.40
N MET A 109 -4.74 4.33 -5.18
CA MET A 109 -6.07 4.57 -5.72
C MET A 109 -6.98 3.41 -5.36
N GLU A 110 -8.28 3.65 -5.35
CA GLU A 110 -9.27 2.61 -5.20
C GLU A 110 -9.12 1.54 -6.29
N GLY A 111 -9.28 0.29 -5.88
CA GLY A 111 -9.27 -0.87 -6.76
C GLY A 111 -10.69 -1.22 -7.22
N PRO A 112 -10.83 -2.11 -8.21
CA PRO A 112 -12.12 -2.49 -8.77
C PRO A 112 -13.08 -3.12 -7.74
N ASP A 113 -12.54 -3.73 -6.67
CA ASP A 113 -13.34 -4.39 -5.63
C ASP A 113 -13.52 -3.52 -4.36
N SER A 114 -13.11 -2.25 -4.36
CA SER A 114 -13.15 -1.37 -3.17
C SER A 114 -14.55 -1.34 -2.53
N ASN A 115 -15.59 -1.18 -3.35
CA ASN A 115 -16.98 -1.07 -2.92
C ASN A 115 -17.54 -2.37 -2.34
N ARG A 116 -16.98 -3.53 -2.70
CA ARG A 116 -17.45 -4.85 -2.27
C ARG A 116 -16.96 -5.22 -0.87
N LEU A 117 -15.86 -4.63 -0.41
CA LEU A 117 -15.23 -5.04 0.84
C LEU A 117 -16.14 -4.80 2.05
N SER A 118 -16.78 -3.64 2.13
CA SER A 118 -17.65 -3.30 3.28
C SER A 118 -18.92 -4.13 3.33
N SER A 119 -19.55 -4.42 2.19
CA SER A 119 -20.72 -5.29 2.13
C SER A 119 -20.36 -6.72 2.51
N LEU A 120 -19.25 -7.23 1.99
CA LEU A 120 -18.83 -8.60 2.26
C LEU A 120 -18.49 -8.81 3.74
N LEU A 121 -17.84 -7.83 4.38
CA LEU A 121 -17.55 -7.87 5.82
C LEU A 121 -18.81 -7.85 6.69
N ARG A 122 -19.90 -7.23 6.23
CA ARG A 122 -21.17 -7.17 6.96
C ARG A 122 -21.98 -8.45 6.77
N ASP A 123 -21.98 -8.98 5.55
CA ASP A 123 -22.93 -10.00 5.12
C ASP A 123 -22.35 -11.42 5.24
N VAL A 124 -21.02 -11.57 5.34
CA VAL A 124 -20.33 -12.88 5.40
C VAL A 124 -19.29 -12.91 6.52
N THR A 125 -19.30 -13.99 7.30
CA THR A 125 -18.25 -14.29 8.29
C THR A 125 -17.13 -15.09 7.64
N PHE A 126 -15.89 -14.66 7.86
CA PHE A 126 -14.69 -15.38 7.44
C PHE A 126 -13.90 -15.87 8.65
N ASP A 127 -13.27 -17.03 8.52
CA ASP A 127 -12.40 -17.56 9.57
C ASP A 127 -11.12 -16.73 9.71
N TRP A 128 -10.66 -16.13 8.61
CA TRP A 128 -9.48 -15.28 8.58
C TRP A 128 -9.65 -14.08 7.66
N ILE A 129 -9.15 -12.93 8.12
CA ILE A 129 -8.85 -11.76 7.29
C ILE A 129 -7.33 -11.63 7.17
N ILE A 130 -6.81 -11.65 5.94
CA ILE A 130 -5.37 -11.53 5.71
C ILE A 130 -5.02 -10.11 5.28
N ILE A 131 -4.11 -9.48 6.02
CA ILE A 131 -3.65 -8.12 5.76
C ILE A 131 -2.13 -8.12 5.54
N THR A 132 -1.71 -7.76 4.34
CA THR A 132 -0.32 -7.97 3.89
C THR A 132 0.53 -6.72 3.87
N SER A 133 -0.08 -5.55 4.06
CA SER A 133 0.63 -4.28 4.10
C SER A 133 -0.10 -3.26 4.98
N PRO A 134 0.60 -2.21 5.42
CA PRO A 134 -0.04 -1.10 6.13
C PRO A 134 -1.17 -0.44 5.32
N GLU A 135 -1.06 -0.43 3.99
CA GLU A 135 -2.09 0.10 3.11
C GLU A 135 -3.35 -0.75 3.13
N ALA A 136 -3.18 -2.07 2.95
CA ALA A 136 -4.29 -3.02 3.03
C ALA A 136 -4.99 -2.91 4.39
N GLY A 137 -4.25 -2.70 5.48
CA GLY A 137 -4.80 -2.47 6.81
C GLY A 137 -5.63 -1.19 6.90
N SER A 138 -5.18 -0.10 6.27
CA SER A 138 -5.91 1.16 6.24
C SER A 138 -7.22 1.05 5.46
N VAL A 139 -7.18 0.45 4.25
CA VAL A 139 -8.35 0.17 3.41
C VAL A 139 -9.33 -0.76 4.13
N PHE A 140 -8.82 -1.80 4.79
CA PHE A 140 -9.62 -2.71 5.58
C PHE A 140 -10.30 -2.02 6.75
N LEU A 141 -9.58 -1.23 7.56
CA LEU A 141 -10.14 -0.53 8.71
C LEU A 141 -11.25 0.45 8.32
N GLU A 142 -11.13 1.11 7.17
CA GLU A 142 -12.20 1.96 6.64
C GLU A 142 -13.44 1.13 6.32
N ALA A 143 -13.30 0.04 5.56
CA ALA A 143 -14.41 -0.82 5.19
C ALA A 143 -15.03 -1.55 6.39
N TRP A 144 -14.22 -1.97 7.36
CA TRP A 144 -14.64 -2.62 8.60
C TRP A 144 -15.49 -1.69 9.47
N ARG A 145 -15.14 -0.41 9.57
CA ARG A 145 -15.98 0.61 10.23
C ARG A 145 -17.30 0.81 9.49
N LYS A 146 -17.27 0.91 8.15
CA LYS A 146 -18.49 1.02 7.32
C LYS A 146 -19.40 -0.22 7.44
N ALA A 147 -18.82 -1.39 7.71
CA ALA A 147 -19.55 -2.64 7.94
C ALA A 147 -20.17 -2.77 9.34
N GLY A 148 -19.97 -1.79 10.23
CA GLY A 148 -20.51 -1.84 11.59
C GLY A 148 -19.65 -2.65 12.58
N THR A 149 -18.34 -2.72 12.33
CA THR A 149 -17.33 -3.34 13.20
C THR A 149 -17.62 -4.80 13.61
N PRO A 150 -17.77 -5.72 12.63
CA PRO A 150 -17.97 -7.14 12.91
C PRO A 150 -16.75 -7.76 13.63
N ASN A 151 -16.97 -8.84 14.39
CA ASN A 151 -15.85 -9.60 14.99
C ASN A 151 -15.11 -10.36 13.87
N VAL A 152 -13.79 -10.22 13.84
CA VAL A 152 -12.93 -10.76 12.78
C VAL A 152 -11.62 -11.25 13.38
N LYS A 153 -11.05 -12.29 12.77
CA LYS A 153 -9.74 -12.84 13.14
C LYS A 153 -8.70 -12.41 12.11
N ILE A 154 -7.72 -11.62 12.52
CA ILE A 154 -6.75 -11.01 11.59
C ILE A 154 -5.43 -11.75 11.60
N ALA A 155 -4.93 -12.07 10.41
CA ALA A 155 -3.56 -12.48 10.18
C ALA A 155 -2.81 -11.35 9.45
N VAL A 156 -1.65 -10.95 9.98
CA VAL A 156 -0.82 -9.91 9.37
C VAL A 156 0.51 -10.49 8.90
N VAL A 157 1.07 -9.94 7.81
CA VAL A 157 2.38 -10.41 7.31
C VAL A 157 3.54 -9.99 8.22
N GLY A 158 3.51 -8.81 8.85
CA GLY A 158 4.63 -8.38 9.68
C GLY A 158 4.35 -7.15 10.54
N ALA A 159 5.31 -6.79 11.39
CA ALA A 159 5.17 -5.77 12.42
C ALA A 159 4.73 -4.40 11.88
N GLY A 160 5.25 -3.97 10.72
CA GLY A 160 4.81 -2.71 10.10
C GLY A 160 3.31 -2.70 9.78
N THR A 161 2.75 -3.83 9.35
CA THR A 161 1.31 -4.00 9.12
C THR A 161 0.55 -4.10 10.44
N ALA A 162 1.09 -4.83 11.42
CA ALA A 162 0.50 -4.94 12.76
C ALA A 162 0.30 -3.57 13.42
N SER A 163 1.26 -2.66 13.26
CA SER A 163 1.23 -1.31 13.85
C SER A 163 0.03 -0.45 13.45
N ILE A 164 -0.65 -0.79 12.36
CA ILE A 164 -1.89 -0.10 11.93
C ILE A 164 -3.04 -0.35 12.91
N PHE A 165 -3.01 -1.48 13.62
CA PHE A 165 -4.09 -1.92 14.50
C PHE A 165 -3.90 -1.48 15.97
N GLU A 166 -2.68 -1.14 16.40
CA GLU A 166 -2.36 -0.73 17.78
C GLU A 166 -3.21 0.43 18.31
N ARG A 167 -3.61 1.35 17.43
CA ARG A 167 -4.34 2.58 17.79
C ARG A 167 -5.86 2.47 17.65
N VAL A 168 -6.38 1.29 17.33
CA VAL A 168 -7.81 1.08 17.14
C VAL A 168 -8.46 0.88 18.51
N ILE A 169 -8.89 1.98 19.14
CA ILE A 169 -9.64 1.97 20.39
C ILE A 169 -11.08 1.55 20.09
N GLN A 170 -11.57 0.49 20.75
CA GLN A 170 -12.94 0.00 20.56
C GLN A 170 -13.89 0.52 21.65
N PRO A 171 -15.09 1.01 21.28
CA PRO A 171 -16.09 1.46 22.25
C PRO A 171 -16.78 0.34 23.06
N SER A 172 -16.57 -0.92 22.70
CA SER A 172 -17.30 -2.08 23.22
C SER A 172 -16.44 -3.33 23.09
N ASN A 173 -16.68 -4.38 23.89
CA ASN A 173 -15.99 -5.70 23.98
C ASN A 173 -15.87 -6.53 22.66
N ARG A 174 -15.77 -5.89 21.49
CA ARG A 174 -15.48 -6.54 20.21
C ARG A 174 -13.97 -6.57 20.05
N SER A 175 -13.42 -7.71 19.63
CA SER A 175 -11.98 -7.90 19.46
C SER A 175 -11.60 -7.69 17.99
N LEU A 176 -10.69 -6.75 17.76
CA LEU A 176 -9.94 -6.62 16.51
C LEU A 176 -8.52 -7.00 16.90
N ASP A 177 -8.30 -8.31 17.01
CA ASP A 177 -7.04 -8.86 17.49
C ASP A 177 -6.24 -9.45 16.32
N ILE A 178 -4.94 -9.23 16.38
CA ILE A 178 -3.99 -9.87 15.48
C ILE A 178 -3.75 -11.27 16.02
N ALA A 179 -4.55 -12.22 15.55
CA ALA A 179 -4.52 -13.60 16.01
C ALA A 179 -3.37 -14.41 15.40
N PHE A 180 -2.69 -13.90 14.36
CA PHE A 180 -1.56 -14.59 13.74
C PHE A 180 -0.58 -13.63 13.07
N SER A 181 0.71 -13.98 13.17
CA SER A 181 1.80 -13.42 12.37
C SER A 181 2.78 -14.54 12.02
N PRO A 182 3.28 -14.61 10.78
CA PRO A 182 4.22 -15.65 10.36
C PRO A 182 5.60 -15.46 10.99
N SER A 183 6.38 -16.55 11.01
CA SER A 183 7.78 -16.56 11.48
C SER A 183 8.70 -15.64 10.67
N LYS A 184 8.37 -15.42 9.40
CA LYS A 184 9.04 -14.46 8.51
C LYS A 184 7.99 -13.62 7.79
N ALA A 185 8.25 -12.32 7.69
CA ALA A 185 7.32 -11.36 7.10
C ALA A 185 7.23 -11.42 5.57
N THR A 186 6.76 -12.56 5.05
CA THR A 186 6.56 -12.81 3.62
C THR A 186 5.21 -13.46 3.38
N GLY A 187 4.61 -13.21 2.22
CA GLY A 187 3.34 -13.83 1.84
C GLY A 187 3.42 -15.35 1.76
N LYS A 188 4.53 -15.87 1.25
CA LYS A 188 4.82 -17.31 1.20
C LYS A 188 4.74 -17.99 2.57
N VAL A 189 5.42 -17.42 3.56
CA VAL A 189 5.49 -18.00 4.90
C VAL A 189 4.16 -17.85 5.62
N LEU A 190 3.45 -16.73 5.45
CA LEU A 190 2.08 -16.61 5.93
C LEU A 190 1.18 -17.70 5.36
N ALA A 191 1.22 -17.93 4.05
CA ALA A 191 0.40 -18.96 3.42
C ALA A 191 0.75 -20.37 3.89
N ALA A 192 2.02 -20.64 4.22
CA ALA A 192 2.46 -21.94 4.73
C ALA A 192 2.10 -22.18 6.20
N GLU A 193 2.13 -21.13 7.03
CA GLU A 193 2.02 -21.25 8.49
C GLU A 193 0.64 -20.86 9.04
N LEU A 194 -0.24 -20.25 8.25
CA LEU A 194 -1.58 -19.86 8.71
C LEU A 194 -2.32 -21.08 9.31
N PRO A 195 -2.84 -21.01 10.54
CA PRO A 195 -3.54 -22.14 11.14
C PRO A 195 -4.80 -22.50 10.36
N ASP A 196 -5.01 -23.79 10.14
CA ASP A 196 -6.27 -24.29 9.61
C ASP A 196 -7.38 -24.20 10.68
N CYS A 197 -8.60 -24.49 10.24
CA CYS A 197 -9.78 -24.44 11.09
C CYS A 197 -10.07 -25.78 11.80
N GLY A 198 -9.21 -26.81 11.68
CA GLY A 198 -9.35 -28.15 12.28
C GLY A 198 -10.52 -29.01 11.79
N ASN A 199 -11.60 -28.40 11.28
CA ASN A 199 -12.92 -29.03 11.20
C ASN A 199 -13.48 -29.10 9.76
N GLY A 200 -12.69 -28.74 8.74
CA GLY A 200 -13.15 -28.69 7.35
C GLY A 200 -12.60 -27.50 6.56
N ARG A 201 -13.39 -26.99 5.62
CA ARG A 201 -13.02 -25.91 4.70
C ARG A 201 -12.92 -24.57 5.44
N CYS A 202 -11.74 -23.97 5.44
CA CYS A 202 -11.45 -22.72 6.15
C CYS A 202 -11.52 -21.54 5.17
N THR A 203 -12.32 -20.52 5.50
CA THR A 203 -12.61 -19.37 4.62
C THR A 203 -11.71 -18.18 4.92
N VAL A 204 -11.21 -17.55 3.87
CA VAL A 204 -10.25 -16.44 3.98
C VAL A 204 -10.74 -15.27 3.13
N LEU A 205 -10.84 -14.09 3.73
CA LEU A 205 -10.95 -12.84 2.98
C LEU A 205 -9.56 -12.20 2.87
N TYR A 206 -9.14 -11.92 1.64
CA TYR A 206 -7.85 -11.30 1.35
C TYR A 206 -8.02 -9.99 0.54
N PRO A 207 -8.19 -8.85 1.23
CA PRO A 207 -8.10 -7.53 0.61
C PRO A 207 -6.66 -7.26 0.18
N ALA A 208 -6.45 -7.08 -1.11
CA ALA A 208 -5.12 -7.00 -1.71
C ALA A 208 -5.01 -5.83 -2.68
N SER A 209 -3.77 -5.45 -2.99
CA SER A 209 -3.53 -4.59 -4.15
C SER A 209 -3.81 -5.34 -5.45
N VAL A 210 -4.29 -4.65 -6.48
CA VAL A 210 -4.28 -5.14 -7.87
C VAL A 210 -2.88 -5.64 -8.27
N LYS A 211 -1.81 -5.01 -7.75
CA LYS A 211 -0.42 -5.34 -8.07
C LYS A 211 0.20 -6.42 -7.17
N ALA A 212 -0.51 -6.90 -6.15
CA ALA A 212 0.02 -7.91 -5.25
C ALA A 212 0.10 -9.28 -5.96
N SER A 213 1.14 -10.06 -5.68
CA SER A 213 1.27 -11.41 -6.23
C SER A 213 0.12 -12.31 -5.80
N THR A 214 -0.09 -13.40 -6.53
CA THR A 214 -1.08 -14.44 -6.23
C THR A 214 -0.57 -15.48 -5.23
N GLU A 215 0.70 -15.39 -4.80
CA GLU A 215 1.36 -16.40 -3.95
C GLU A 215 0.60 -16.75 -2.66
N ILE A 216 -0.02 -15.77 -1.99
CA ILE A 216 -0.84 -16.03 -0.79
C ILE A 216 -2.11 -16.80 -1.15
N GLN A 217 -2.79 -16.37 -2.21
CA GLN A 217 -4.03 -17.01 -2.66
C GLN A 217 -3.74 -18.45 -3.10
N GLU A 218 -2.75 -18.65 -3.95
CA GLU A 218 -2.32 -19.97 -4.42
C GLU A 218 -1.83 -20.86 -3.27
N GLY A 219 -0.97 -20.33 -2.39
CA GLY A 219 -0.43 -21.08 -1.26
C GLY A 219 -1.50 -21.56 -0.29
N LEU A 220 -2.51 -20.73 -0.01
CA LEU A 220 -3.64 -21.10 0.86
C LEU A 220 -4.61 -22.04 0.16
N SER A 221 -4.95 -21.78 -1.11
CA SER A 221 -5.82 -22.69 -1.87
C SER A 221 -5.21 -24.09 -2.02
N ASN A 222 -3.89 -24.19 -2.20
CA ASN A 222 -3.17 -25.47 -2.21
C ASN A 222 -3.22 -26.22 -0.87
N ARG A 223 -3.46 -25.49 0.23
CA ARG A 223 -3.69 -26.06 1.57
C ARG A 223 -5.17 -26.31 1.88
N GLY A 224 -6.07 -26.12 0.91
CA GLY A 224 -7.50 -26.38 1.06
C GLY A 224 -8.34 -25.21 1.62
N PHE A 225 -7.77 -24.01 1.73
CA PHE A 225 -8.53 -22.82 2.13
C PHE A 225 -9.38 -22.30 0.97
N GLU A 226 -10.58 -21.80 1.28
CA GLU A 226 -11.42 -21.06 0.35
C GLU A 226 -11.07 -19.58 0.43
N VAL A 227 -10.30 -19.09 -0.56
CA VAL A 227 -9.77 -17.73 -0.55
C VAL A 227 -10.63 -16.81 -1.43
N VAL A 228 -11.27 -15.84 -0.79
CA VAL A 228 -11.91 -14.71 -1.46
C VAL A 228 -10.93 -13.54 -1.50
N ARG A 229 -10.27 -13.36 -2.64
CA ARG A 229 -9.43 -12.20 -2.89
C ARG A 229 -10.27 -11.03 -3.43
N LEU A 230 -10.08 -9.84 -2.86
CA LEU A 230 -10.62 -8.59 -3.39
C LEU A 230 -9.47 -7.65 -3.73
N ASN A 231 -9.41 -7.14 -4.96
CA ASN A 231 -8.45 -6.13 -5.36
C ASN A 231 -8.97 -4.74 -4.99
N THR A 232 -8.77 -4.34 -3.73
CA THR A 232 -9.44 -3.18 -3.12
C THR A 232 -8.71 -1.87 -3.33
N TYR A 233 -7.43 -1.91 -3.73
CA TYR A 233 -6.64 -0.74 -4.06
C TYR A 233 -5.60 -1.06 -5.13
N THR A 234 -5.01 -0.04 -5.73
CA THR A 234 -3.84 -0.16 -6.60
C THR A 234 -2.83 0.93 -6.28
N THR A 235 -1.56 0.66 -6.57
CA THR A 235 -0.49 1.67 -6.44
C THR A 235 -0.14 2.18 -7.82
N ILE A 236 -0.24 3.47 -8.08
CA ILE A 236 0.18 4.08 -9.35
C ILE A 236 1.32 5.09 -9.12
N PRO A 237 2.12 5.41 -10.15
CA PRO A 237 3.01 6.57 -10.09
C PRO A 237 2.22 7.86 -9.86
N VAL A 238 2.85 8.88 -9.28
CA VAL A 238 2.28 10.24 -9.27
C VAL A 238 2.29 10.84 -10.68
N ASP A 239 1.33 11.72 -10.98
CA ASP A 239 1.19 12.31 -12.33
C ASP A 239 2.34 13.27 -12.67
N ARG A 240 2.84 14.01 -11.68
CA ARG A 240 3.89 15.01 -11.85
C ARG A 240 4.83 15.02 -10.66
N VAL A 241 6.11 15.21 -10.96
CA VAL A 241 7.18 15.48 -10.01
C VAL A 241 7.72 16.88 -10.30
N ASP A 242 7.94 17.68 -9.27
CA ASP A 242 8.53 19.01 -9.43
C ASP A 242 9.97 18.89 -9.98
N PRO A 243 10.30 19.52 -11.13
CA PRO A 243 11.62 19.38 -11.75
C PRO A 243 12.77 19.90 -10.88
N THR A 244 12.53 20.94 -10.07
CA THR A 244 13.54 21.51 -9.17
C THR A 244 13.86 20.53 -8.05
N VAL A 245 12.81 19.94 -7.45
CA VAL A 245 12.96 18.93 -6.40
C VAL A 245 13.58 17.65 -6.98
N LEU A 246 13.22 17.26 -8.21
CA LEU A 246 13.83 16.11 -8.89
C LEU A 246 15.33 16.32 -9.10
N LYS A 247 15.74 17.50 -9.58
CA LYS A 247 17.17 17.83 -9.75
C LYS A 247 17.93 17.73 -8.44
N GLU A 248 17.36 18.24 -7.35
CA GLU A 248 17.95 18.08 -6.02
C GLU A 248 18.03 16.59 -5.63
N ALA A 249 16.93 15.84 -5.77
CA ALA A 249 16.86 14.42 -5.43
C ALA A 249 17.86 13.55 -6.19
N LEU A 250 18.15 13.87 -7.46
CA LEU A 250 19.15 13.14 -8.24
C LEU A 250 20.58 13.34 -7.72
N SER A 251 20.85 14.46 -7.04
CA SER A 251 22.14 14.74 -6.39
C SER A 251 22.29 14.10 -5.01
N VAL A 252 21.20 13.60 -4.43
CA VAL A 252 21.19 12.99 -3.08
C VAL A 252 21.76 11.57 -3.14
N PRO A 253 22.62 11.17 -2.19
CA PRO A 253 23.38 9.91 -2.28
C PRO A 253 22.55 8.65 -2.05
N VAL A 254 21.39 8.76 -1.41
CA VAL A 254 20.54 7.60 -1.10
C VAL A 254 19.09 7.87 -1.48
N VAL A 255 18.46 6.92 -2.17
CA VAL A 255 16.99 6.87 -2.33
C VAL A 255 16.43 5.75 -1.46
N ALA A 256 15.49 6.09 -0.59
CA ALA A 256 14.77 5.15 0.26
C ALA A 256 13.46 4.73 -0.43
N VAL A 257 13.32 3.43 -0.72
CA VAL A 257 12.15 2.85 -1.41
C VAL A 257 11.46 1.76 -0.58
N ALA A 258 10.13 1.85 -0.47
CA ALA A 258 9.33 0.90 0.30
C ALA A 258 8.61 -0.16 -0.55
N SER A 259 8.72 -0.10 -1.88
CA SER A 259 8.03 -1.07 -2.75
C SER A 259 8.68 -1.20 -4.14
N PRO A 260 8.45 -2.32 -4.84
CA PRO A 260 8.81 -2.47 -6.25
C PRO A 260 8.21 -1.38 -7.16
N SER A 261 7.06 -0.81 -6.80
CA SER A 261 6.44 0.27 -7.60
C SER A 261 7.21 1.58 -7.46
N ALA A 262 7.70 1.91 -6.27
CA ALA A 262 8.50 3.11 -6.04
C ALA A 262 9.85 3.05 -6.79
N ILE A 263 10.53 1.91 -6.78
CA ILE A 263 11.81 1.76 -7.51
C ILE A 263 11.63 1.85 -9.03
N ARG A 264 10.52 1.31 -9.57
CA ARG A 264 10.20 1.47 -11.00
C ARG A 264 9.89 2.93 -11.37
N ALA A 265 9.20 3.66 -10.49
CA ALA A 265 8.95 5.07 -10.69
C ALA A 265 10.26 5.88 -10.64
N TRP A 266 11.14 5.58 -9.68
CA TRP A 266 12.46 6.19 -9.58
C TRP A 266 13.31 5.95 -10.84
N LEU A 267 13.39 4.71 -11.32
CA LEU A 267 14.16 4.38 -12.52
C LEU A 267 13.70 5.18 -13.74
N LYS A 268 12.38 5.34 -13.93
CA LYS A 268 11.84 6.15 -15.04
C LYS A 268 12.33 7.59 -15.01
N LEU A 269 12.40 8.20 -13.82
CA LEU A 269 12.85 9.58 -13.63
C LEU A 269 14.37 9.71 -13.85
N VAL A 270 15.15 8.75 -13.36
CA VAL A 270 16.60 8.69 -13.60
C VAL A 270 16.90 8.57 -15.09
N SER A 271 16.21 7.66 -15.79
CA SER A 271 16.43 7.43 -17.22
C SER A 271 16.05 8.62 -18.09
N SER A 272 15.11 9.46 -17.67
CA SER A 272 14.73 10.66 -18.43
C SER A 272 15.71 11.82 -18.26
N GLU A 273 16.35 11.96 -17.08
CA GLU A 273 17.14 13.15 -16.73
C GLU A 273 18.65 12.97 -16.88
N SER A 274 19.20 11.85 -16.41
CA SER A 274 20.67 11.70 -16.29
C SER A 274 21.24 10.49 -17.02
N GLY A 275 20.40 9.56 -17.50
CA GLY A 275 20.78 8.33 -18.21
C GLY A 275 21.51 7.30 -17.36
N HIS A 276 22.19 7.74 -16.28
CA HIS A 276 22.94 6.92 -15.35
C HIS A 276 22.81 7.49 -13.92
N TRP A 277 22.62 6.61 -12.94
CA TRP A 277 22.55 6.95 -11.51
C TRP A 277 23.15 5.79 -10.72
N ASP A 278 24.33 6.03 -10.16
CA ASP A 278 25.16 5.02 -9.47
C ASP A 278 25.11 5.14 -7.94
N ASN A 279 24.19 5.95 -7.42
CA ASN A 279 23.95 6.12 -5.99
C ASN A 279 23.21 4.92 -5.37
N SER A 280 22.97 4.99 -4.07
CA SER A 280 22.51 3.84 -3.28
C SER A 280 20.99 3.77 -3.13
N VAL A 281 20.43 2.58 -3.27
CA VAL A 281 19.02 2.29 -3.03
C VAL A 281 18.87 1.58 -1.69
N ALA A 282 18.24 2.25 -0.72
CA ALA A 282 17.88 1.66 0.57
C ALA A 282 16.43 1.14 0.53
N CYS A 283 16.27 -0.17 0.47
CA CYS A 283 14.99 -0.85 0.39
C CYS A 283 14.47 -1.22 1.79
N ILE A 284 13.16 -1.11 2.01
CA ILE A 284 12.52 -1.50 3.28
C ILE A 284 12.65 -3.00 3.61
N GLY A 285 12.91 -3.84 2.60
CA GLY A 285 13.01 -5.29 2.75
C GLY A 285 13.35 -6.02 1.46
N GLU A 286 13.52 -7.33 1.57
CA GLU A 286 14.04 -8.22 0.53
C GLU A 286 13.28 -8.14 -0.80
N THR A 287 11.94 -8.17 -0.78
CA THR A 287 11.13 -8.12 -2.01
C THR A 287 11.42 -6.87 -2.86
N THR A 288 11.60 -5.72 -2.21
CA THR A 288 11.93 -4.46 -2.89
C THR A 288 13.38 -4.47 -3.37
N ALA A 289 14.31 -5.01 -2.58
CA ALA A 289 15.71 -5.15 -2.96
C ALA A 289 15.92 -6.07 -4.17
N SER A 290 15.23 -7.21 -4.21
CA SER A 290 15.26 -8.11 -5.37
C SER A 290 14.72 -7.41 -6.62
N ALA A 291 13.68 -6.58 -6.49
CA ALA A 291 13.17 -5.79 -7.61
C ALA A 291 14.19 -4.75 -8.09
N ALA A 292 14.86 -4.04 -7.17
CA ALA A 292 15.91 -3.08 -7.51
C ALA A 292 17.08 -3.76 -8.25
N LYS A 293 17.58 -4.89 -7.73
CA LYS A 293 18.67 -5.65 -8.37
C LYS A 293 18.30 -6.11 -9.79
N ARG A 294 17.07 -6.63 -10.00
CA ARG A 294 16.59 -7.03 -11.33
C ARG A 294 16.46 -5.85 -12.31
N LEU A 295 16.28 -4.64 -11.81
CA LEU A 295 16.23 -3.41 -12.60
C LEU A 295 17.63 -2.83 -12.89
N GLY A 296 18.71 -3.49 -12.44
CA GLY A 296 20.08 -3.10 -12.73
C GLY A 296 20.72 -2.18 -11.68
N PHE A 297 20.04 -1.87 -10.57
CA PHE A 297 20.66 -1.12 -9.48
C PHE A 297 21.75 -1.97 -8.80
N LYS A 298 22.95 -1.41 -8.68
CA LYS A 298 24.13 -2.10 -8.14
C LYS A 298 24.24 -1.97 -6.61
N ASN A 299 24.04 -0.75 -6.10
CA ASN A 299 24.22 -0.40 -4.70
C ASN A 299 22.89 -0.52 -3.93
N VAL A 300 22.50 -1.75 -3.60
CA VAL A 300 21.20 -2.05 -2.98
C VAL A 300 21.36 -2.56 -1.55
N TYR A 301 20.76 -1.85 -0.60
CA TYR A 301 20.79 -2.12 0.84
C TYR A 301 19.39 -2.47 1.34
N TYR A 302 19.27 -3.42 2.27
CA TYR A 302 18.00 -3.80 2.91
C TYR A 302 18.24 -4.57 4.20
N PRO A 303 17.32 -4.51 5.17
CA PRO A 303 17.49 -5.23 6.43
C PRO A 303 17.03 -6.68 6.32
N THR A 304 17.63 -7.56 7.13
CA THR A 304 17.14 -8.94 7.31
C THR A 304 15.76 -8.96 7.97
N GLN A 305 15.50 -8.03 8.90
CA GLN A 305 14.19 -7.83 9.52
C GLN A 305 13.54 -6.57 8.93
N PRO A 306 12.50 -6.71 8.10
CA PRO A 306 11.83 -5.55 7.50
C PRO A 306 11.07 -4.76 8.57
N GLY A 307 11.08 -3.44 8.45
CA GLY A 307 10.51 -2.54 9.45
C GLY A 307 11.12 -1.15 9.35
N LEU A 308 10.62 -0.21 10.14
CA LEU A 308 11.13 1.16 10.15
C LEU A 308 12.58 1.19 10.64
N GLU A 309 12.85 0.49 11.73
CA GLU A 309 14.15 0.43 12.40
C GLU A 309 15.21 -0.17 11.48
N GLY A 310 14.93 -1.33 10.89
CA GLY A 310 15.83 -1.98 9.93
C GLY A 310 16.04 -1.14 8.66
N TRP A 311 15.01 -0.42 8.21
CA TRP A 311 15.14 0.44 7.04
C TRP A 311 16.05 1.65 7.32
N VAL A 312 15.93 2.26 8.51
CA VAL A 312 16.84 3.32 8.95
C VAL A 312 18.28 2.81 9.03
N VAL A 313 18.51 1.61 9.58
CA VAL A 313 19.86 0.99 9.59
C VAL A 313 20.42 0.84 8.17
N SER A 314 19.60 0.37 7.23
CA SER A 314 20.02 0.19 5.82
C SER A 314 20.37 1.52 5.14
N ILE A 315 19.64 2.59 5.48
CA ILE A 315 19.93 3.95 5.01
C ILE A 315 21.26 4.44 5.58
N SER A 316 21.48 4.29 6.89
CA SER A 316 22.72 4.70 7.55
C SER A 316 23.94 3.92 7.04
N GLU A 317 23.78 2.64 6.73
CA GLU A 317 24.83 1.83 6.09
C GLU A 317 25.18 2.36 4.70
N ALA A 318 24.16 2.65 3.87
CA ALA A 318 24.35 3.19 2.53
C ALA A 318 25.08 4.54 2.55
N LEU A 319 24.74 5.41 3.50
CA LEU A 319 25.40 6.71 3.69
C LEU A 319 26.87 6.55 4.10
N ARG A 320 27.17 5.67 5.05
CA ARG A 320 28.54 5.40 5.50
C ARG A 320 29.44 4.91 4.36
N VAL A 321 28.91 4.04 3.49
CA VAL A 321 29.66 3.57 2.30
C VAL A 321 29.89 4.72 1.31
N HIS A 322 28.89 5.55 1.09
CA HIS A 322 29.03 6.73 0.23
C HIS A 322 30.11 7.70 0.76
N GLU A 323 30.10 8.02 2.05
CA GLU A 323 31.10 8.91 2.69
C GLU A 323 32.52 8.36 2.55
N LYS A 324 32.72 7.05 2.75
CA LYS A 324 34.04 6.40 2.54
C LYS A 324 34.54 6.47 1.11
N SER A 325 33.65 6.33 0.13
CA SER A 325 34.01 6.44 -1.29
C SER A 325 34.42 7.87 -1.66
N GLN A 326 33.79 8.89 -1.07
CA GLN A 326 34.17 10.30 -1.27
C GLN A 326 35.56 10.59 -0.70
N THR A 327 35.84 10.18 0.54
CA THR A 327 37.16 10.40 1.16
C THR A 327 38.30 9.73 0.39
N LYS A 328 38.05 8.59 -0.26
CA LYS A 328 39.05 7.89 -1.08
C LYS A 328 39.34 8.60 -2.42
N LEU A 329 38.42 9.42 -2.91
CA LEU A 329 38.60 10.20 -4.14
C LEU A 329 39.33 11.53 -3.90
N GLU A 330 39.36 11.99 -2.65
CA GLU A 330 40.00 13.25 -2.22
C GLU A 330 41.46 13.08 -1.77
N VAL A 331 41.96 11.83 -1.66
CA VAL A 331 43.34 11.46 -1.31
C VAL A 331 44.06 10.94 -2.55
#